data_AF-A0A2V9NNP3-F1
#
_entry.id   AF-A0A2V9NNP3-F1
#
_cell.length_a   1.000
_cell.length_b   1.000
_cell.length_c   1.000
_cell.angle_alpha   90.00
_cell.angle_beta   90.00
_cell.angle_gamma   90.00
#
_symmetry.space_group_name_H-M   'P 1'
#
loop_
_entity.id
_entity.type
_entity.pdbx_description
1 polymer ?
#
loop_
_entity_poly.entity_id
_entity_poly.type
_entity_poly.pdbx_seq_one_letter_code
_entity_poly.pdbx_strand_id
1 'polypeptide(L)'
;MKKCAFCDAEAVRKGGEHVWDDWLNRALPRQRYKARKRYSLHSPVIEYAAAKFDVKFAVVCAECNNGWMSDLTTKIKNCFSRAMLNGEPFSLDTRNSALLAAFTFMKAAVTNYEIDDDPFFTRAARENLRTSLTIPPFIKMWTAAYQGAARMSAKNHLYIVSPKGKWQPFYGMEFCSFTYVVGKLAVQLLAPRWRHIYDRGRPMLTITPNVMWRPATIQFWPYASNVSSWPPEKYLGEEIIESFIYRFNVPINVPIP
;
A
#
# COMPACT_ATOMS: atom_id res chain seq x y z
N MET A 1 -21.07 12.82 11.36
CA MET A 1 -20.71 11.54 10.71
C MET A 1 -19.55 11.83 9.76
N LYS A 2 -18.56 10.93 9.61
CA LYS A 2 -17.43 11.17 8.68
C LYS A 2 -17.93 11.07 7.23
N LYS A 3 -17.38 11.87 6.32
CA LYS A 3 -17.63 11.72 4.88
C LYS A 3 -16.95 10.44 4.37
N CYS A 4 -17.48 9.89 3.28
CA CYS A 4 -16.83 8.79 2.58
C CYS A 4 -15.46 9.26 2.05
N ALA A 5 -14.45 8.40 2.18
CA ALA A 5 -13.10 8.65 1.66
C ALA A 5 -13.14 8.98 0.16
N PHE A 6 -14.05 8.36 -0.60
CA PHE A 6 -14.07 8.42 -2.06
C PHE A 6 -15.12 9.38 -2.62
N CYS A 7 -16.37 9.37 -2.14
CA CYS A 7 -17.46 10.21 -2.67
C CYS A 7 -18.10 11.14 -1.61
N ASP A 8 -19.09 11.97 -1.99
CA ASP A 8 -19.70 12.99 -1.11
C ASP A 8 -20.73 12.43 -0.14
N ALA A 9 -21.08 11.15 -0.29
CA ALA A 9 -21.94 10.44 0.64
C ALA A 9 -21.29 10.32 2.02
N GLU A 10 -22.11 10.00 3.01
CA GLU A 10 -21.61 9.74 4.36
C GLU A 10 -21.01 8.34 4.47
N ALA A 11 -19.95 8.21 5.27
CA ALA A 11 -19.38 6.91 5.59
C ALA A 11 -20.34 6.10 6.47
N VAL A 12 -20.31 4.78 6.34
CA VAL A 12 -21.10 3.89 7.19
C VAL A 12 -20.67 4.01 8.66
N ARG A 13 -21.61 3.83 9.59
CA ARG A 13 -21.29 3.86 11.03
C ARG A 13 -20.52 2.62 11.51
N LYS A 14 -20.75 1.47 10.86
CA LYS A 14 -20.14 0.16 11.15
C LYS A 14 -20.02 -0.64 9.86
N GLY A 15 -19.17 -1.67 9.85
CA GLY A 15 -18.91 -2.48 8.66
C GLY A 15 -17.71 -1.94 7.91
N GLY A 16 -17.85 -0.90 7.11
CA GLY A 16 -16.70 -0.24 6.46
C GLY A 16 -15.85 -1.15 5.57
N GLU A 17 -14.69 -0.65 5.16
CA GLU A 17 -13.75 -1.38 4.31
C GLU A 17 -12.85 -2.27 5.16
N HIS A 18 -12.63 -3.50 4.72
CA HIS A 18 -11.71 -4.42 5.37
C HIS A 18 -10.25 -3.98 5.18
N VAL A 19 -9.47 -3.97 6.25
CA VAL A 19 -8.01 -3.72 6.15
C VAL A 19 -7.36 -4.82 5.31
N TRP A 20 -7.66 -6.07 5.64
CA TRP A 20 -7.36 -7.25 4.82
C TRP A 20 -8.69 -7.89 4.43
N ASP A 21 -8.90 -8.07 3.13
CA ASP A 21 -10.19 -8.50 2.57
C ASP A 21 -10.74 -9.79 3.20
N ASP A 22 -12.05 -9.86 3.41
CA ASP A 22 -12.70 -11.00 4.07
C ASP A 22 -12.50 -12.33 3.32
N TRP A 23 -12.32 -12.30 2.00
CA TRP A 23 -12.07 -13.52 1.25
C TRP A 23 -10.81 -14.24 1.70
N LEU A 24 -9.81 -13.54 2.27
CA LEU A 24 -8.62 -14.13 2.87
C LEU A 24 -8.99 -14.98 4.09
N ASN A 25 -9.89 -14.49 4.93
CA ASN A 25 -10.37 -15.24 6.10
C ASN A 25 -11.06 -16.55 5.72
N ARG A 26 -11.74 -16.55 4.56
CA ARG A 26 -12.42 -17.75 4.03
C ARG A 26 -11.46 -18.74 3.38
N ALA A 27 -10.35 -18.27 2.81
CA ALA A 27 -9.35 -19.10 2.15
C ALA A 27 -8.34 -19.74 3.14
N LEU A 28 -8.31 -19.25 4.38
CA LEU A 28 -7.35 -19.65 5.38
C LEU A 28 -7.89 -20.78 6.27
N PRO A 29 -7.07 -21.79 6.62
CA PRO A 29 -7.47 -22.79 7.60
C PRO A 29 -7.76 -22.12 8.96
N ARG A 30 -8.55 -22.77 9.82
CA ARG A 30 -8.85 -22.23 11.17
C ARG A 30 -7.62 -22.37 12.07
N GLN A 31 -6.73 -21.38 12.02
CA GLN A 31 -5.48 -21.30 12.79
C GLN A 31 -5.28 -19.88 13.31
N ARG A 32 -4.37 -19.68 14.28
CA ARG A 32 -3.96 -18.33 14.71
C ARG A 32 -2.88 -17.79 13.77
N TYR A 33 -3.07 -16.57 13.30
CA TYR A 33 -2.18 -15.85 12.40
C TYR A 33 -1.55 -14.64 13.07
N LYS A 34 -0.36 -14.24 12.61
CA LYS A 34 0.27 -13.00 13.08
C LYS A 34 -0.24 -11.82 12.26
N ALA A 35 -0.92 -10.88 12.93
CA ALA A 35 -1.31 -9.60 12.37
C ALA A 35 -0.48 -8.49 13.02
N ARG A 36 0.03 -7.57 12.20
CA ARG A 36 0.80 -6.40 12.64
C ARG A 36 0.27 -5.15 11.97
N LYS A 37 0.08 -4.08 12.74
CA LYS A 37 -0.30 -2.78 12.21
C LYS A 37 0.44 -1.63 12.89
N ARG A 38 0.76 -0.60 12.11
CA ARG A 38 1.34 0.65 12.59
C ARG A 38 0.96 1.78 11.62
N TYR A 39 0.60 2.93 12.16
CA TYR A 39 0.02 4.04 11.38
C TYR A 39 0.88 5.30 11.37
N SER A 40 1.95 5.35 12.17
CA SER A 40 3.01 6.35 12.06
C SER A 40 4.33 5.86 12.68
N LEU A 41 5.43 6.59 12.42
CA LEU A 41 6.74 6.34 13.06
C LEU A 41 6.73 6.53 14.58
N HIS A 42 5.72 7.19 15.13
CA HIS A 42 5.58 7.45 16.57
C HIS A 42 4.44 6.62 17.20
N SER A 43 3.57 5.99 16.40
CA SER A 43 2.52 5.13 16.95
C SER A 43 3.13 3.81 17.47
N PRO A 44 2.55 3.21 18.52
CA PRO A 44 2.96 1.87 18.94
C PRO A 44 2.75 0.88 17.79
N VAL A 45 3.64 -0.11 17.73
CA VAL A 45 3.41 -1.29 16.89
C VAL A 45 2.37 -2.15 17.60
N ILE A 46 1.26 -2.46 16.92
CA ILE A 46 0.23 -3.35 17.44
C ILE A 46 0.41 -4.71 16.76
N GLU A 47 0.87 -5.69 17.52
CA GLU A 47 0.99 -7.09 17.10
C GLU A 47 0.02 -7.96 17.90
N TYR A 48 -0.68 -8.85 17.20
CA TYR A 48 -1.63 -9.76 17.83
C TYR A 48 -1.77 -11.05 17.04
N ALA A 49 -2.05 -12.13 17.78
CA ALA A 49 -2.48 -13.39 17.20
C ALA A 49 -3.99 -13.31 16.88
N ALA A 50 -4.34 -13.44 15.61
CA ALA A 50 -5.71 -13.32 15.14
C ALA A 50 -6.19 -14.65 14.54
N ALA A 51 -7.38 -15.11 14.93
CA ALA A 51 -8.02 -16.23 14.24
C ALA A 51 -8.62 -15.82 12.88
N LYS A 52 -8.87 -14.51 12.70
CA LYS A 52 -9.38 -13.87 11.48
C LYS A 52 -8.80 -12.45 11.35
N PHE A 53 -8.59 -11.99 10.14
CA PHE A 53 -8.29 -10.60 9.80
C PHE A 53 -9.59 -9.82 9.56
N ASP A 54 -10.28 -9.44 10.63
CA ASP A 54 -11.60 -8.76 10.55
C ASP A 54 -11.53 -7.28 10.96
N VAL A 55 -10.36 -6.66 10.86
CA VAL A 55 -10.23 -5.21 11.10
C VAL A 55 -10.87 -4.48 9.93
N LYS A 56 -11.76 -3.53 10.24
CA LYS A 56 -12.44 -2.70 9.24
C LYS A 56 -12.38 -1.23 9.58
N PHE A 57 -12.34 -0.38 8.55
CA PHE A 57 -12.36 1.07 8.66
C PHE A 57 -13.70 1.62 8.18
N ALA A 58 -14.43 2.26 9.09
CA ALA A 58 -15.76 2.82 8.86
C ALA A 58 -15.69 4.20 8.16
N VAL A 59 -14.91 4.28 7.08
CA VAL A 59 -14.61 5.53 6.35
C VAL A 59 -15.13 5.55 4.92
N VAL A 60 -15.86 4.53 4.50
CA VAL A 60 -16.43 4.42 3.17
C VAL A 60 -17.95 4.31 3.26
N CYS A 61 -18.67 4.84 2.28
CA CYS A 61 -20.11 4.63 2.18
C CYS A 61 -20.42 3.21 1.65
N ALA A 62 -21.65 2.75 1.85
CA ALA A 62 -22.09 1.42 1.40
C ALA A 62 -21.97 1.24 -0.12
N GLU A 63 -22.26 2.29 -0.90
CA GLU A 63 -22.21 2.24 -2.36
C GLU A 63 -20.77 2.06 -2.89
N CYS A 64 -19.81 2.82 -2.36
CA CYS A 64 -18.40 2.65 -2.74
C CYS A 64 -17.88 1.27 -2.33
N ASN A 65 -18.18 0.86 -1.09
CA ASN A 65 -17.69 -0.39 -0.53
C ASN A 65 -18.23 -1.62 -1.28
N ASN A 66 -19.55 -1.65 -1.51
CA ASN A 66 -20.22 -2.80 -2.15
C ASN A 66 -20.20 -2.74 -3.68
N GLY A 67 -19.88 -1.59 -4.28
CA GLY A 67 -19.74 -1.40 -5.72
C GLY A 67 -18.30 -1.60 -6.18
N TRP A 68 -17.69 -0.53 -6.70
CA TRP A 68 -16.40 -0.60 -7.37
C TRP A 68 -15.25 -1.18 -6.50
N MET A 69 -15.27 -0.98 -5.18
CA MET A 69 -14.26 -1.55 -4.28
C MET A 69 -14.41 -3.07 -4.19
N SER A 70 -15.64 -3.57 -4.05
CA SER A 70 -15.96 -5.00 -4.08
C SER A 70 -15.57 -5.63 -5.43
N ASP A 71 -15.83 -4.94 -6.53
CA ASP A 71 -15.42 -5.40 -7.87
C ASP A 71 -13.89 -5.48 -8.00
N LEU A 72 -13.19 -4.46 -7.51
CA LEU A 72 -11.73 -4.40 -7.53
C LEU A 72 -11.11 -5.53 -6.68
N THR A 73 -11.59 -5.71 -5.45
CA THR A 73 -11.11 -6.77 -4.55
C THR A 73 -11.42 -8.17 -5.09
N THR A 74 -12.57 -8.35 -5.75
CA THR A 74 -12.92 -9.60 -6.44
C THR A 74 -11.97 -9.92 -7.60
N LYS A 75 -11.63 -8.92 -8.42
CA LYS A 75 -10.63 -9.08 -9.48
C LYS A 75 -9.26 -9.44 -8.91
N ILE A 76 -8.85 -8.79 -7.82
CA ILE A 76 -7.59 -9.08 -7.12
C ILE A 76 -7.56 -10.51 -6.61
N LYS A 77 -8.63 -10.97 -5.96
CA LYS A 77 -8.77 -12.36 -5.51
C LYS A 77 -8.57 -13.33 -6.67
N ASN A 78 -9.27 -13.10 -7.78
CA ASN A 78 -9.22 -14.01 -8.93
C ASN A 78 -7.83 -14.06 -9.57
N CYS A 79 -7.13 -12.93 -9.66
CA CYS A 79 -5.82 -12.85 -10.29
C CYS A 79 -4.65 -13.26 -9.38
N PHE A 80 -4.72 -12.97 -8.07
CA PHE A 80 -3.54 -13.02 -7.19
C PHE A 80 -3.71 -13.90 -5.95
N SER A 81 -4.88 -14.52 -5.72
CA SER A 81 -5.07 -15.35 -4.51
C SER A 81 -4.05 -16.50 -4.40
N ARG A 82 -3.73 -17.19 -5.50
CA ARG A 82 -2.71 -18.26 -5.51
C ARG A 82 -1.32 -17.72 -5.15
N ALA A 83 -0.95 -16.55 -5.66
CA ALA A 83 0.29 -15.88 -5.31
C ALA A 83 0.32 -15.46 -3.83
N MET A 84 -0.75 -14.84 -3.33
CA MET A 84 -0.86 -14.37 -1.95
C MET A 84 -0.87 -15.55 -0.95
N LEU A 85 -1.58 -16.64 -1.25
CA LEU A 85 -1.75 -17.76 -0.33
C LEU A 85 -0.59 -18.76 -0.39
N ASN A 86 -0.13 -19.09 -1.60
CA ASN A 86 0.78 -20.20 -1.84
C ASN A 86 2.15 -19.75 -2.38
N GLY A 87 2.32 -18.48 -2.73
CA GLY A 87 3.56 -18.00 -3.35
C GLY A 87 3.72 -18.40 -4.82
N GLU A 88 2.61 -18.71 -5.49
CA GLU A 88 2.64 -19.12 -6.89
C GLU A 88 3.02 -17.96 -7.83
N PRO A 89 3.82 -18.22 -8.89
CA PRO A 89 4.25 -17.17 -9.80
C PRO A 89 3.09 -16.53 -10.58
N PHE A 90 3.26 -15.26 -10.94
CA PHE A 90 2.35 -14.55 -11.84
C PHE A 90 3.06 -13.47 -12.65
N SER A 91 2.50 -13.15 -13.81
CA SER A 91 3.02 -12.10 -14.70
C SER A 91 2.52 -10.72 -14.29
N LEU A 92 3.44 -9.76 -14.21
CA LEU A 92 3.18 -8.33 -14.08
C LEU A 92 3.15 -7.68 -15.47
N ASP A 93 2.18 -8.08 -16.27
CA ASP A 93 1.85 -7.34 -17.49
C ASP A 93 1.14 -6.02 -17.17
N THR A 94 0.83 -5.22 -18.19
CA THR A 94 0.16 -3.92 -18.02
C THR A 94 -1.16 -4.04 -17.25
N ARG A 95 -1.96 -5.07 -17.53
CA ARG A 95 -3.29 -5.26 -16.93
C ARG A 95 -3.16 -5.63 -15.45
N ASN A 96 -2.34 -6.62 -15.13
CA ASN A 96 -2.13 -7.09 -13.76
C ASN A 96 -1.43 -6.02 -12.91
N SER A 97 -0.49 -5.26 -13.50
CA SER A 97 0.17 -4.14 -12.83
C SER A 97 -0.81 -3.01 -12.51
N ALA A 98 -1.67 -2.63 -13.45
CA ALA A 98 -2.70 -1.62 -13.22
C ALA A 98 -3.72 -2.07 -12.15
N LEU A 99 -4.15 -3.33 -12.21
CA LEU A 99 -5.07 -3.91 -11.24
C LEU A 99 -4.47 -3.90 -9.82
N LEU A 100 -3.24 -4.40 -9.67
CA LEU A 100 -2.53 -4.42 -8.39
C LEU A 100 -2.25 -3.00 -7.88
N ALA A 101 -1.97 -2.05 -8.78
CA ALA A 101 -1.74 -0.66 -8.42
C ALA A 101 -3.00 0.01 -7.88
N ALA A 102 -4.14 -0.16 -8.56
CA ALA A 102 -5.43 0.36 -8.10
C ALA A 102 -5.81 -0.19 -6.73
N PHE A 103 -5.64 -1.49 -6.51
CA PHE A 103 -5.88 -2.10 -5.21
C PHE A 103 -4.95 -1.58 -4.12
N THR A 104 -3.65 -1.49 -4.41
CA THR A 104 -2.65 -0.99 -3.45
C THR A 104 -2.94 0.46 -3.08
N PHE A 105 -3.28 1.29 -4.07
CA PHE A 105 -3.64 2.69 -3.83
C PHE A 105 -4.95 2.83 -3.05
N MET A 106 -5.97 2.01 -3.35
CA MET A 106 -7.22 1.97 -2.59
C MET A 106 -6.95 1.66 -1.11
N LYS A 107 -6.17 0.62 -0.81
CA LYS A 107 -5.81 0.26 0.58
C LYS A 107 -5.02 1.36 1.29
N ALA A 108 -4.09 2.01 0.59
CA ALA A 108 -3.34 3.15 1.11
C ALA A 108 -4.26 4.34 1.41
N ALA A 109 -5.18 4.67 0.50
CA ALA A 109 -6.11 5.79 0.62
C ALA A 109 -7.09 5.61 1.78
N VAL A 110 -7.68 4.42 1.92
CA VAL A 110 -8.57 4.11 3.06
C VAL A 110 -7.80 4.16 4.38
N THR A 111 -6.61 3.54 4.43
CA THR A 111 -5.78 3.55 5.64
C THR A 111 -5.40 4.99 6.02
N ASN A 112 -4.93 5.80 5.08
CA ASN A 112 -4.57 7.18 5.33
C ASN A 112 -5.76 8.04 5.76
N TYR A 113 -6.93 7.85 5.13
CA TYR A 113 -8.13 8.60 5.47
C TYR A 113 -8.70 8.24 6.84
N GLU A 114 -8.50 7.01 7.32
CA GLU A 114 -8.89 6.63 8.68
C GLU A 114 -8.03 7.32 9.74
N ILE A 115 -6.71 7.36 9.54
CA ILE A 115 -5.74 7.70 10.59
C ILE A 115 -5.39 9.18 10.64
N ASP A 116 -5.75 9.96 9.63
CA ASP A 116 -5.38 11.37 9.49
C ASP A 116 -6.60 12.24 9.21
N ASP A 117 -6.72 13.35 9.94
CA ASP A 117 -7.77 14.35 9.74
C ASP A 117 -7.48 15.24 8.52
N ASP A 118 -6.21 15.36 8.11
CA ASP A 118 -5.77 15.94 6.84
C ASP A 118 -5.07 14.88 5.96
N PRO A 119 -5.84 13.99 5.29
CA PRO A 119 -5.27 12.88 4.55
C PRO A 119 -4.25 13.31 3.49
N PHE A 120 -3.12 12.60 3.45
CA PHE A 120 -2.05 12.74 2.47
C PHE A 120 -2.55 12.79 1.03
N PHE A 121 -3.43 11.85 0.67
CA PHE A 121 -3.99 11.79 -0.67
C PHE A 121 -5.14 12.78 -0.80
N THR A 122 -5.12 13.65 -1.79
CA THR A 122 -6.17 14.66 -1.97
C THR A 122 -7.53 14.04 -2.29
N ARG A 123 -8.61 14.80 -2.06
CA ARG A 123 -9.96 14.37 -2.46
C ARG A 123 -10.04 14.05 -3.95
N ALA A 124 -9.48 14.90 -4.81
CA ALA A 124 -9.47 14.69 -6.26
C ALA A 124 -8.75 13.38 -6.64
N ALA A 125 -7.62 13.05 -6.02
CA ALA A 125 -6.91 11.80 -6.29
C ALA A 125 -7.74 10.57 -5.90
N ARG A 126 -8.46 10.62 -4.78
CA ARG A 126 -9.33 9.53 -4.33
C ARG A 126 -10.57 9.38 -5.23
N GLU A 127 -11.16 10.49 -5.66
CA GLU A 127 -12.30 10.48 -6.59
C GLU A 127 -11.89 9.94 -7.97
N ASN A 128 -10.72 10.32 -8.48
CA ASN A 128 -10.19 9.77 -9.73
C ASN A 128 -9.93 8.27 -9.65
N LEU A 129 -9.49 7.76 -8.50
CA LEU A 129 -9.43 6.31 -8.27
C LEU A 129 -10.83 5.70 -8.35
N ARG A 130 -11.83 6.31 -7.70
CA ARG A 130 -13.21 5.82 -7.69
C ARG A 130 -13.82 5.72 -9.09
N THR A 131 -13.63 6.76 -9.91
CA THR A 131 -14.32 6.89 -11.20
C THR A 131 -13.60 6.20 -12.35
N SER A 132 -12.27 6.15 -12.32
CA SER A 132 -11.47 5.67 -13.46
C SER A 132 -10.27 4.80 -13.06
N LEU A 133 -10.18 4.38 -11.80
CA LEU A 133 -9.04 3.63 -11.24
C LEU A 133 -7.68 4.30 -11.51
N THR A 134 -7.69 5.63 -11.72
CA THR A 134 -6.49 6.37 -12.11
C THR A 134 -5.59 6.59 -10.91
N ILE A 135 -4.34 6.18 -11.05
CA ILE A 135 -3.30 6.37 -10.04
C ILE A 135 -2.60 7.70 -10.31
N PRO A 136 -2.37 8.55 -9.29
CA PRO A 136 -1.56 9.75 -9.46
C PRO A 136 -0.18 9.41 -10.06
N PRO A 137 0.31 10.19 -11.05
CA PRO A 137 1.45 9.82 -11.89
C PRO A 137 2.78 9.73 -11.14
N PHE A 138 2.88 10.36 -9.96
CA PHE A 138 4.09 10.39 -9.14
C PHE A 138 4.19 9.24 -8.14
N ILE A 139 3.17 8.40 -8.05
CA ILE A 139 3.18 7.24 -7.17
C ILE A 139 4.06 6.16 -7.80
N LYS A 140 4.93 5.57 -6.97
CA LYS A 140 5.67 4.36 -7.31
C LYS A 140 5.23 3.22 -6.43
N MET A 141 5.16 2.02 -7.00
CA MET A 141 4.82 0.82 -6.25
C MET A 141 5.72 -0.35 -6.60
N TRP A 142 6.07 -1.11 -5.56
CA TRP A 142 6.91 -2.29 -5.65
C TRP A 142 6.18 -3.48 -5.05
N THR A 143 6.44 -4.65 -5.61
CA THR A 143 6.08 -5.93 -5.00
C THR A 143 7.34 -6.65 -4.53
N ALA A 144 7.19 -7.49 -3.50
CA ALA A 144 8.20 -8.39 -2.98
C ALA A 144 7.56 -9.72 -2.60
N ALA A 145 8.37 -10.78 -2.58
CA ALA A 145 7.97 -12.05 -1.97
C ALA A 145 8.26 -12.02 -0.47
N TYR A 146 7.33 -12.48 0.35
CA TYR A 146 7.46 -12.54 1.80
C TYR A 146 7.42 -13.98 2.30
N GLN A 147 8.40 -14.34 3.13
CA GLN A 147 8.46 -15.63 3.81
C GLN A 147 8.70 -15.39 5.32
N GLY A 148 7.61 -15.09 6.03
CA GLY A 148 7.62 -15.02 7.48
C GLY A 148 7.54 -16.39 8.15
N ALA A 149 7.71 -16.40 9.47
CA ALA A 149 7.66 -17.64 10.28
C ALA A 149 6.27 -18.29 10.31
N ALA A 150 5.20 -17.52 10.05
CA ALA A 150 3.84 -18.03 9.97
C ALA A 150 3.47 -18.36 8.52
N ARG A 151 2.63 -19.40 8.33
CA ARG A 151 2.06 -19.75 7.02
C ARG A 151 1.40 -18.55 6.33
N MET A 152 0.76 -17.69 7.12
CA MET A 152 0.11 -16.47 6.68
C MET A 152 0.46 -15.34 7.66
N SER A 153 0.91 -14.22 7.12
CA SER A 153 1.18 -13.00 7.86
C SER A 153 0.48 -11.83 7.19
N ALA A 154 -0.03 -10.93 8.01
CA ALA A 154 -0.75 -9.76 7.54
C ALA A 154 -0.12 -8.51 8.17
N LYS A 155 0.43 -7.62 7.35
CA LYS A 155 1.00 -6.35 7.79
C LYS A 155 0.32 -5.18 7.06
N ASN A 156 -0.09 -4.16 7.80
CA ASN A 156 -0.54 -2.89 7.24
C ASN A 156 0.24 -1.79 7.96
N HIS A 157 1.11 -1.14 7.20
CA HIS A 157 1.99 -0.11 7.71
C HIS A 157 1.86 1.15 6.88
N LEU A 158 1.58 2.28 7.51
CA LEU A 158 1.62 3.58 6.88
C LEU A 158 2.47 4.53 7.71
N TYR A 159 3.33 5.30 7.05
CA TYR A 159 4.03 6.42 7.68
C TYR A 159 4.34 7.51 6.65
N ILE A 160 4.46 8.73 7.15
CA ILE A 160 4.86 9.90 6.37
C ILE A 160 6.31 10.22 6.73
N VAL A 161 7.16 10.32 5.71
CA VAL A 161 8.55 10.79 5.82
C VAL A 161 8.59 12.24 5.38
N SER A 162 9.09 13.10 6.25
CA SER A 162 9.36 14.51 5.92
C SER A 162 10.86 14.73 6.09
N PRO A 163 11.65 14.76 4.99
CA PRO A 163 13.09 14.98 5.07
C PRO A 163 13.40 16.28 5.82
N LYS A 164 14.22 16.21 6.87
CA LYS A 164 14.66 17.37 7.67
C LYS A 164 16.12 17.72 7.36
N GLY A 165 16.48 19.00 7.35
CA GLY A 165 17.88 19.43 7.19
C GLY A 165 18.41 19.29 5.74
N LYS A 166 19.75 19.17 5.57
CA LYS A 166 20.58 19.25 4.33
C LYS A 166 20.11 18.45 3.07
N TRP A 167 18.94 17.84 3.05
CA TRP A 167 18.27 17.23 1.88
C TRP A 167 17.70 18.31 0.96
N GLN A 168 18.57 19.21 0.48
CA GLN A 168 18.17 20.44 -0.20
C GLN A 168 17.25 20.27 -1.43
N PRO A 169 17.21 19.15 -2.17
CA PRO A 169 16.18 19.05 -3.20
C PRO A 169 14.79 18.69 -2.63
N PHE A 170 14.71 18.00 -1.49
CA PHE A 170 13.45 17.52 -0.91
C PHE A 170 12.88 18.42 0.20
N TYR A 171 13.50 19.58 0.46
CA TYR A 171 13.01 20.50 1.48
C TYR A 171 11.57 20.94 1.19
N GLY A 172 10.65 20.72 2.13
CA GLY A 172 9.23 21.01 1.95
C GLY A 172 8.42 19.88 1.30
N MET A 173 9.04 18.77 0.92
CA MET A 173 8.33 17.57 0.47
C MET A 173 8.03 16.62 1.63
N GLU A 174 6.97 15.85 1.46
CA GLU A 174 6.61 14.71 2.29
C GLU A 174 6.37 13.48 1.42
N PHE A 175 6.66 12.31 1.98
CA PHE A 175 6.50 11.04 1.29
C PHE A 175 5.64 10.10 2.14
N CYS A 176 4.48 9.73 1.64
CA CYS A 176 3.67 8.68 2.24
C CYS A 176 4.19 7.32 1.76
N SER A 177 4.67 6.52 2.69
CA SER A 177 5.06 5.13 2.45
C SER A 177 4.01 4.21 3.08
N PHE A 178 3.41 3.37 2.25
CA PHE A 178 2.43 2.38 2.66
C PHE A 178 2.91 0.98 2.29
N THR A 179 3.06 0.10 3.27
CA THR A 179 3.40 -1.31 3.06
C THR A 179 2.22 -2.18 3.46
N TYR A 180 1.80 -3.04 2.55
CA TYR A 180 0.75 -4.01 2.75
C TYR A 180 1.27 -5.41 2.46
N VAL A 181 1.23 -6.27 3.47
CA VAL A 181 1.62 -7.68 3.38
C VAL A 181 0.40 -8.54 3.59
N VAL A 182 0.21 -9.50 2.69
CA VAL A 182 -0.80 -10.54 2.78
C VAL A 182 -0.20 -11.87 2.30
N GLY A 183 -0.01 -12.77 3.25
CA GLY A 183 0.53 -14.11 2.98
C GLY A 183 1.94 -14.02 2.45
N LYS A 184 2.14 -14.43 1.19
CA LYS A 184 3.44 -14.41 0.50
C LYS A 184 3.68 -13.15 -0.29
N LEU A 185 2.66 -12.31 -0.51
CA LEU A 185 2.78 -11.08 -1.28
C LEU A 185 2.98 -9.88 -0.34
N ALA A 186 4.01 -9.10 -0.61
CA ALA A 186 4.18 -7.77 -0.04
C ALA A 186 4.12 -6.73 -1.16
N VAL A 187 3.33 -5.68 -0.98
CA VAL A 187 3.33 -4.50 -1.84
C VAL A 187 3.71 -3.27 -1.02
N GLN A 188 4.43 -2.35 -1.64
CA GLN A 188 4.76 -1.07 -1.04
C GLN A 188 4.51 0.06 -2.03
N LEU A 189 3.84 1.09 -1.56
CA LEU A 189 3.54 2.32 -2.26
C LEU A 189 4.36 3.45 -1.66
N LEU A 190 4.93 4.30 -2.52
CA LEU A 190 5.53 5.57 -2.14
C LEU A 190 4.88 6.69 -2.96
N ALA A 191 4.34 7.69 -2.27
CA ALA A 191 3.73 8.85 -2.88
C ALA A 191 4.37 10.15 -2.35
N PRO A 192 4.85 11.05 -3.22
CA PRO A 192 5.31 12.36 -2.82
C PRO A 192 4.15 13.37 -2.77
N ARG A 193 4.28 14.39 -1.89
CA ARG A 193 3.53 15.65 -1.96
C ARG A 193 4.40 16.81 -1.51
N TRP A 194 4.04 18.01 -1.95
CA TRP A 194 4.54 19.23 -1.33
C TRP A 194 3.71 19.56 -0.09
N ARG A 195 4.37 19.86 1.02
CA ARG A 195 3.73 20.23 2.29
C ARG A 195 2.95 21.54 2.16
N HIS A 196 3.51 22.52 1.46
CA HIS A 196 2.90 23.83 1.26
C HIS A 196 2.29 23.95 -0.13
N ILE A 197 1.12 24.59 -0.21
CA ILE A 197 0.38 24.76 -1.46
C ILE A 197 1.16 25.56 -2.51
N TYR A 198 1.99 26.51 -2.06
CA TYR A 198 2.82 27.37 -2.91
C TYR A 198 3.88 26.58 -3.69
N ASP A 199 4.29 25.41 -3.21
CA ASP A 199 5.27 24.57 -3.87
C ASP A 199 4.63 23.59 -4.87
N ARG A 200 3.29 23.49 -4.95
CA ARG A 200 2.60 22.51 -5.82
C ARG A 200 2.88 22.68 -7.32
N GLY A 201 3.36 23.86 -7.75
CA GLY A 201 3.81 24.10 -9.12
C GLY A 201 5.23 23.60 -9.42
N ARG A 202 5.99 23.20 -8.40
CA ARG A 202 7.34 22.65 -8.57
C ARG A 202 7.28 21.18 -8.97
N PRO A 203 8.21 20.70 -9.81
CA PRO A 203 8.29 19.29 -10.18
C PRO A 203 8.34 18.38 -8.94
N MET A 204 7.54 17.31 -8.95
CA MET A 204 7.63 16.29 -7.91
C MET A 204 8.92 15.51 -8.08
N LEU A 205 9.80 15.61 -7.09
CA LEU A 205 10.99 14.79 -7.04
C LEU A 205 10.64 13.38 -6.57
N THR A 206 11.42 12.40 -7.02
CA THR A 206 11.21 11.02 -6.62
C THR A 206 12.41 10.46 -5.87
N ILE A 207 12.11 9.65 -4.87
CA ILE A 207 13.07 8.83 -4.15
C ILE A 207 13.30 7.52 -4.91
N THR A 208 14.55 7.15 -5.11
CA THR A 208 14.94 5.84 -5.64
C THR A 208 15.37 4.95 -4.47
N PRO A 209 14.75 3.78 -4.26
CA PRO A 209 15.21 2.85 -3.23
C PRO A 209 16.67 2.46 -3.44
N ASN A 210 17.39 2.15 -2.36
CA ASN A 210 18.76 1.63 -2.43
C ASN A 210 18.84 0.40 -3.35
N VAL A 211 19.88 0.33 -4.18
CA VAL A 211 20.14 -0.75 -5.16
C VAL A 211 20.11 -2.16 -4.53
N MET A 212 20.45 -2.27 -3.25
CA MET A 212 20.39 -3.54 -2.49
C MET A 212 19.02 -4.22 -2.53
N TRP A 213 17.94 -3.47 -2.75
CA TRP A 213 16.58 -4.00 -2.81
C TRP A 213 16.22 -4.62 -4.17
N ARG A 214 17.03 -4.39 -5.23
CA ARG A 214 16.72 -4.88 -6.59
C ARG A 214 16.50 -6.39 -6.67
N PRO A 215 17.30 -7.26 -6.02
CA PRO A 215 17.08 -8.70 -6.10
C PRO A 215 15.79 -9.17 -5.41
N ALA A 216 15.25 -8.38 -4.48
CA ALA A 216 14.10 -8.75 -3.66
C ALA A 216 12.81 -8.02 -4.01
N THR A 217 12.85 -7.08 -4.96
CA THR A 217 11.71 -6.19 -5.24
C THR A 217 11.56 -5.92 -6.73
N ILE A 218 10.31 -5.88 -7.21
CA ILE A 218 9.98 -5.54 -8.59
C ILE A 218 9.13 -4.28 -8.54
N GLN A 219 9.57 -3.20 -9.20
CA GLN A 219 8.70 -2.04 -9.41
C GLN A 219 7.66 -2.41 -10.47
N PHE A 220 6.39 -2.41 -10.09
CA PHE A 220 5.29 -2.72 -11.02
C PHE A 220 4.47 -1.48 -11.39
N TRP A 221 4.65 -0.36 -10.67
CA TRP A 221 4.02 0.91 -11.00
C TRP A 221 5.00 2.10 -10.87
N PRO A 222 5.05 3.02 -11.86
CA PRO A 222 4.46 2.88 -13.19
C PRO A 222 5.00 1.63 -13.89
N TYR A 223 4.16 0.96 -14.69
CA TYR A 223 4.55 -0.28 -15.35
C TYR A 223 5.66 0.01 -16.36
N ALA A 224 6.66 -0.86 -16.39
CA ALA A 224 7.69 -0.83 -17.42
C ALA A 224 7.16 -1.54 -18.68
N SER A 225 7.75 -1.24 -19.84
CA SER A 225 7.36 -1.86 -21.11
C SER A 225 7.66 -3.38 -21.17
N ASN A 226 8.54 -3.87 -20.29
CA ASN A 226 8.86 -5.29 -20.17
C ASN A 226 7.95 -6.00 -19.15
N VAL A 227 7.41 -7.15 -19.55
CA VAL A 227 6.70 -8.05 -18.64
C VAL A 227 7.69 -8.58 -17.62
N SER A 228 7.39 -8.36 -16.33
CA SER A 228 8.14 -8.94 -15.22
C SER A 228 7.37 -10.12 -14.63
N SER A 229 8.07 -11.05 -13.99
CA SER A 229 7.46 -12.17 -13.29
C SER A 229 7.67 -12.03 -11.79
N TRP A 230 6.63 -12.26 -11.01
CA TRP A 230 6.72 -12.46 -9.56
C TRP A 230 6.71 -13.97 -9.27
N PRO A 231 7.44 -14.47 -8.26
CA PRO A 231 8.24 -13.74 -7.28
C PRO A 231 9.59 -13.25 -7.83
N PRO A 232 10.18 -12.20 -7.21
CA PRO A 232 11.58 -11.83 -7.44
C PRO A 232 12.55 -12.94 -7.01
N GLU A 233 13.81 -12.81 -7.41
CA GLU A 233 14.90 -13.77 -7.12
C GLU A 233 15.07 -14.03 -5.61
N LYS A 234 14.98 -12.97 -4.80
CA LYS A 234 15.07 -13.04 -3.35
C LYS A 234 13.75 -12.71 -2.69
N TYR A 235 13.52 -13.29 -1.52
CA TYR A 235 12.36 -12.99 -0.67
C TYR A 235 12.77 -12.20 0.57
N LEU A 236 11.78 -11.57 1.20
CA LEU A 236 11.90 -10.87 2.47
C LEU A 236 11.54 -11.83 3.61
N GLY A 237 12.47 -12.05 4.53
CA GLY A 237 12.20 -12.73 5.80
C GLY A 237 11.57 -11.81 6.84
N GLU A 238 11.26 -12.34 8.03
CA GLU A 238 10.63 -11.58 9.14
C GLU A 238 11.50 -10.42 9.65
N GLU A 239 12.82 -10.53 9.62
CA GLU A 239 13.72 -9.44 10.01
C GLU A 239 13.83 -8.38 8.91
N ILE A 240 13.99 -8.84 7.66
CA ILE A 240 14.22 -7.95 6.51
C ILE A 240 12.96 -7.16 6.14
N ILE A 241 11.76 -7.69 6.39
CA ILE A 241 10.50 -6.96 6.10
C ILE A 241 10.40 -5.66 6.90
N GLU A 242 10.96 -5.59 8.10
CA GLU A 242 10.97 -4.35 8.89
C GLU A 242 11.87 -3.29 8.25
N SER A 243 13.09 -3.69 7.84
CA SER A 243 13.97 -2.82 7.05
C SER A 243 13.32 -2.39 5.74
N PHE A 244 12.55 -3.28 5.09
CA PHE A 244 11.82 -2.95 3.86
C PHE A 244 10.71 -1.93 4.10
N ILE A 245 9.94 -2.06 5.19
CA ILE A 245 8.91 -1.10 5.59
C ILE A 245 9.51 0.30 5.71
N TYR A 246 10.65 0.44 6.38
CA TYR A 246 11.30 1.74 6.62
C TYR A 246 12.41 2.09 5.64
N ARG A 247 12.49 1.42 4.48
CA ARG A 247 13.64 1.59 3.55
C ARG A 247 13.78 2.98 2.95
N PHE A 248 12.79 3.85 3.15
CA PHE A 248 12.80 5.24 2.72
C PHE A 248 13.14 6.22 3.86
N ASN A 249 13.41 5.72 5.07
CA ASN A 249 13.67 6.52 6.28
C ASN A 249 15.17 6.67 6.63
N VAL A 250 16.05 5.98 5.91
CA VAL A 250 17.52 5.96 6.12
C VAL A 250 18.22 6.18 4.77
N PRO A 251 19.43 6.78 4.73
CA PRO A 251 19.80 7.70 3.67
C PRO A 251 19.62 7.11 2.27
N ILE A 252 18.71 7.72 1.52
CA ILE A 252 18.52 7.50 0.09
C ILE A 252 19.65 8.25 -0.60
N ASN A 253 20.47 7.56 -1.40
CA ASN A 253 21.40 8.26 -2.28
C ASN A 253 20.57 9.15 -3.22
N VAL A 254 20.68 10.46 -3.08
CA VAL A 254 20.17 11.41 -4.06
C VAL A 254 21.23 11.47 -5.15
N PRO A 255 21.00 10.94 -6.36
CA PRO A 255 21.86 11.31 -7.46
C PRO A 255 21.69 12.83 -7.63
N ILE A 256 22.71 13.59 -7.24
CA ILE A 256 22.82 15.00 -7.64
C ILE A 256 23.24 14.95 -9.11
N PRO A 257 22.47 15.56 -10.04
CA PRO A 257 22.84 15.62 -11.44
C PRO A 257 24.17 16.34 -11.67
#